data_AF-A0A699T819-F1
#
_entry.id   AF-A0A699T819-F1
#
_cell.length_a   1.000
_cell.length_b   1.000
_cell.length_c   1.000
_cell.angle_alpha   90.00
_cell.angle_beta   90.00
_cell.angle_gamma   90.00
#
_symmetry.space_group_name_H-M   'P 1'
#
loop_
_entity.id
_entity.type
_entity.pdbx_description
1 polymer ?
#
loop_
_entity_poly.entity_id
_entity_poly.type
_entity_poly.pdbx_seq_one_letter_code
_entity_poly.pdbx_strand_id
1 'polypeptide(L)'
;ELPGLPPTRPVEFQIDLVPGAALVARAPYPLAPFEMKELAEQIKELSDKGFIWPSSSPWGAPVLFIKKKDGSFRMCIDYRELNKLTFLGHVINSQGIHVYPAKIESVKDWASHKSPTEIH
;
A
#
# COMPACT_ATOMS: atom_id res chain seq x y z
N GLU A 1 -19.62 -5.74 3.65
CA GLU A 1 -19.17 -5.02 2.43
C GLU A 1 -18.23 -3.90 2.84
N LEU A 2 -17.24 -3.56 2.00
CA LEU A 2 -16.35 -2.42 2.25
C LEU A 2 -17.03 -1.13 1.73
N PRO A 3 -16.89 0.02 2.42
CA PRO A 3 -17.72 1.21 2.19
C PRO A 3 -17.40 2.02 0.90
N GLY A 4 -16.85 1.39 -0.14
CA GLY A 4 -16.42 2.06 -1.37
C GLY A 4 -15.07 2.80 -1.23
N LEU A 5 -14.72 3.61 -2.23
CA LEU A 5 -13.56 4.50 -2.16
C LEU A 5 -13.70 5.47 -0.98
N PRO A 6 -12.60 5.84 -0.29
CA PRO A 6 -12.68 6.81 0.78
C PRO A 6 -13.29 8.13 0.27
N PRO A 7 -14.08 8.83 1.10
CA PRO A 7 -14.63 10.12 0.71
C PRO A 7 -13.48 11.08 0.37
N THR A 8 -13.73 12.01 -0.55
CA THR A 8 -12.77 13.08 -0.86
C THR A 8 -12.45 13.85 0.42
N ARG A 9 -11.16 13.96 0.75
CA ARG A 9 -10.67 14.66 1.94
C ARG A 9 -10.01 15.98 1.53
N PRO A 10 -10.03 17.00 2.41
CA PRO A 10 -9.36 18.27 2.14
C PRO A 10 -7.83 18.15 2.10
N VAL A 11 -7.28 17.10 2.71
CA VAL A 11 -5.84 16.81 2.72
C VAL A 11 -5.55 15.67 1.75
N GLU A 12 -4.74 15.97 0.74
CA GLU A 12 -4.15 14.97 -0.15
C GLU A 12 -2.91 14.36 0.52
N PHE A 13 -2.85 13.03 0.58
CA PHE A 13 -1.70 12.34 1.14
C PHE A 13 -0.62 12.17 0.07
N GLN A 14 0.36 13.07 0.07
CA GLN A 14 1.54 12.93 -0.77
C GLN A 14 2.58 12.01 -0.12
N ILE A 15 3.28 11.23 -0.95
CA ILE A 15 4.41 10.41 -0.55
C ILE A 15 5.65 11.07 -1.14
N ASP A 16 6.40 11.79 -0.30
CA ASP A 16 7.62 12.46 -0.72
C ASP A 16 8.76 11.45 -0.84
N LEU A 17 9.53 11.57 -1.92
CA LEU A 17 10.73 10.77 -2.16
C LEU A 17 11.99 11.51 -1.73
N VAL A 18 13.05 10.76 -1.41
CA VAL A 18 14.39 11.33 -1.23
C VAL A 18 14.84 12.05 -2.51
N PRO A 19 15.44 13.26 -2.42
CA PRO A 19 15.93 13.96 -3.60
C PRO A 19 16.90 13.08 -4.39
N GLY A 20 16.67 12.97 -5.71
CA GLY A 20 17.48 12.12 -6.58
C GLY A 20 17.16 10.62 -6.50
N ALA A 21 16.03 10.21 -5.91
CA ALA A 21 15.57 8.83 -5.91
C ALA A 21 15.53 8.25 -7.34
N ALA A 22 16.20 7.11 -7.54
CA ALA A 22 16.14 6.37 -8.78
C ALA A 22 14.81 5.62 -8.90
N LEU A 23 14.35 5.40 -10.13
CA LEU A 23 13.18 4.57 -10.41
C LEU A 23 13.41 3.13 -9.94
N VAL A 24 12.43 2.59 -9.20
CA VAL A 24 12.43 1.18 -8.79
C VAL A 24 11.42 0.42 -9.63
N ALA A 25 11.93 -0.42 -10.53
CA ALA A 25 11.16 -1.39 -11.29
C ALA A 25 11.82 -2.76 -11.15
N ARG A 26 11.36 -3.55 -10.18
CA ARG A 26 11.86 -4.91 -9.98
C ARG A 26 11.01 -5.92 -10.76
N ALA A 27 11.69 -6.88 -11.37
CA ALA A 27 11.02 -8.01 -12.00
C ALA A 27 10.17 -8.79 -10.97
N PRO A 28 8.99 -9.30 -11.36
CA PRO A 28 8.20 -10.21 -10.53
C PRO A 28 9.02 -11.44 -10.11
N TYR A 29 8.73 -11.99 -8.94
CA TYR A 29 9.29 -13.28 -8.56
C TYR A 29 8.73 -14.39 -9.45
N PRO A 30 9.50 -15.47 -9.70
CA PRO A 30 8.96 -16.65 -10.38
C PRO A 30 7.78 -17.23 -9.59
N LEU A 31 6.69 -17.52 -10.29
CA LEU A 31 5.47 -18.07 -9.71
C LEU A 31 5.16 -19.42 -10.36
N ALA A 32 4.71 -20.38 -9.55
CA ALA A 32 4.19 -21.65 -10.06
C ALA A 32 2.88 -21.42 -10.84
N PRO A 33 2.47 -22.34 -11.74
CA PRO A 33 1.25 -22.17 -12.53
C PRO A 33 -0.02 -21.92 -11.68
N PHE A 34 -0.13 -22.54 -10.50
CA PHE A 34 -1.26 -22.33 -9.61
C PHE A 34 -1.22 -20.94 -8.95
N GLU A 35 -0.04 -20.41 -8.62
CA GLU A 35 0.13 -19.07 -8.05
C GLU A 35 -0.16 -17.99 -9.10
N MET A 36 0.19 -18.23 -10.36
CA MET A 36 -0.17 -17.35 -11.47
C MET A 36 -1.69 -17.25 -11.66
N LYS A 37 -2.40 -18.37 -11.50
CA LYS A 37 -3.86 -18.39 -11.55
C LYS A 37 -4.46 -17.61 -10.38
N GLU A 38 -4.00 -17.87 -9.16
CA GLU A 38 -4.41 -17.14 -7.95
C GLU A 38 -4.15 -15.63 -8.08
N LEU A 39 -3.00 -15.25 -8.64
CA LEU A 39 -2.66 -13.85 -8.89
C LEU A 39 -3.67 -13.17 -9.81
N ALA A 40 -4.02 -13.82 -10.93
CA ALA A 40 -4.99 -13.28 -11.87
C ALA A 40 -6.38 -13.14 -11.23
N GLU A 41 -6.80 -14.10 -10.41
CA GLU A 41 -8.09 -14.06 -9.70
C GLU A 41 -8.15 -12.92 -8.69
N GLN A 42 -7.11 -12.76 -7.84
CA GLN A 42 -7.07 -11.67 -6.85
C GLN A 42 -6.93 -10.28 -7.51
N ILE A 43 -6.13 -10.14 -8.58
CA ILE A 43 -6.05 -8.87 -9.33
C ILE A 43 -7.41 -8.50 -9.92
N LYS A 44 -8.11 -9.47 -10.52
CA LYS A 44 -9.44 -9.24 -11.07
C LYS A 44 -10.42 -8.82 -9.99
N GLU A 45 -10.46 -9.51 -8.86
CA GLU A 45 -11.34 -9.17 -7.74
C GLU A 45 -11.07 -7.75 -7.22
N LEU A 46 -9.81 -7.36 -7.06
CA LEU A 46 -9.43 -6.01 -6.63
C LEU A 46 -9.77 -4.94 -7.67
N SER A 47 -9.63 -5.26 -8.96
CA SER A 47 -10.02 -4.38 -10.05
C SER A 47 -11.54 -4.20 -10.13
N ASP A 48 -12.30 -5.28 -9.99
CA ASP A 48 -13.77 -5.26 -10.01
C ASP A 48 -14.33 -4.47 -8.81
N LYS A 49 -13.63 -4.49 -7.67
CA LYS A 49 -13.93 -3.65 -6.50
C LYS A 49 -13.48 -2.20 -6.64
N GLY A 50 -12.73 -1.84 -7.68
CA GLY A 50 -12.20 -0.51 -7.90
C GLY A 50 -11.07 -0.11 -6.94
N PHE A 51 -10.40 -1.08 -6.31
CA PHE A 51 -9.27 -0.80 -5.41
C PHE A 51 -7.95 -0.62 -6.16
N ILE A 52 -7.83 -1.19 -7.35
CA ILE A 52 -6.68 -1.03 -8.24
C ILE A 52 -7.15 -0.75 -9.66
N TRP A 53 -6.28 -0.19 -10.48
CA TRP A 53 -6.51 0.03 -11.91
C TRP A 53 -5.21 -0.16 -12.70
N PRO A 54 -5.28 -0.44 -14.01
CA PRO A 54 -4.11 -0.50 -14.87
C PRO A 54 -3.34 0.83 -14.88
N SER A 55 -2.02 0.78 -14.67
CA SER A 55 -1.17 1.98 -14.67
C SER A 55 -0.02 1.84 -15.67
N SER A 56 0.44 2.96 -16.21
CA SER A 56 1.66 3.09 -17.03
C SER A 56 2.85 3.60 -16.21
N SER A 57 2.84 3.35 -14.91
CA SER A 57 3.87 3.85 -14.00
C SER A 57 5.25 3.28 -14.34
N PRO A 58 6.32 4.09 -14.28
CA PRO A 58 7.69 3.59 -14.39
C PRO A 58 8.13 2.80 -13.13
N TRP A 59 7.30 2.77 -12.08
CA TRP A 59 7.57 2.06 -10.83
C TRP A 59 6.92 0.68 -10.84
N GLY A 60 7.64 -0.33 -10.32
CA GLY A 60 7.18 -1.70 -10.22
C GLY A 60 7.75 -2.41 -9.00
N ALA A 61 6.86 -2.97 -8.18
CA ALA A 61 7.21 -3.80 -7.03
C ALA A 61 6.72 -5.24 -7.26
N PRO A 62 7.51 -6.26 -6.92
CA PRO A 62 7.14 -7.64 -7.17
C PRO A 62 6.10 -8.11 -6.16
N VAL A 63 5.24 -9.04 -6.60
CA VAL A 63 4.27 -9.73 -5.76
C VAL A 63 4.88 -11.02 -5.23
N LEU A 64 4.55 -11.36 -3.99
CA LEU A 64 4.80 -12.66 -3.37
C LEU A 64 3.52 -13.19 -2.71
N PHE A 65 3.42 -14.51 -2.58
CA PHE A 65 2.34 -15.15 -1.86
C PHE A 65 2.79 -15.67 -0.49
N ILE A 66 1.93 -15.45 0.50
CA ILE A 66 2.12 -15.99 1.85
C ILE A 66 0.93 -16.91 2.15
N LYS A 67 1.22 -18.11 2.66
CA LYS A 67 0.17 -19.04 3.09
C LYS A 67 -0.40 -18.59 4.44
N LYS A 68 -1.71 -18.38 4.50
CA LYS A 68 -2.45 -18.11 5.74
C LYS A 68 -2.60 -19.41 6.55
N LYS A 69 -3.01 -19.27 7.82
CA LYS A 69 -3.26 -20.43 8.71
C LYS A 69 -4.34 -21.37 8.16
N ASP A 70 -5.33 -20.83 7.45
CA ASP A 70 -6.42 -21.59 6.81
C ASP A 70 -5.99 -22.31 5.52
N GLY A 71 -4.73 -22.16 5.10
CA GLY A 71 -4.18 -22.75 3.89
C GLY A 71 -4.37 -21.92 2.62
N SER A 72 -5.14 -20.83 2.65
CA SER A 72 -5.31 -19.91 1.53
C SER A 72 -4.08 -19.03 1.31
N PHE A 73 -3.93 -18.48 0.11
CA PHE A 73 -2.83 -17.57 -0.23
C PHE A 73 -3.23 -16.10 0.00
N ARG A 74 -2.29 -15.32 0.53
CA ARG A 74 -2.38 -13.87 0.64
C ARG A 74 -1.39 -13.25 -0.34
N MET A 75 -1.90 -12.50 -1.32
CA MET A 75 -1.08 -11.66 -2.17
C MET A 75 -0.45 -10.54 -1.34
N CYS A 76 0.87 -10.39 -1.42
CA CYS A 76 1.63 -9.33 -0.76
C CYS A 76 2.56 -8.66 -1.77
N ILE A 77 2.63 -7.33 -1.74
CA ILE A 77 3.52 -6.54 -2.60
C ILE A 77 4.78 -6.21 -1.80
N ASP A 78 5.95 -6.51 -2.36
CA ASP A 78 7.25 -6.25 -1.72
C ASP A 78 7.68 -4.79 -1.92
N TYR A 79 7.21 -3.92 -1.02
CA TYR A 79 7.56 -2.50 -1.03
C TYR A 79 8.93 -2.16 -0.46
N ARG A 80 9.79 -3.13 -0.12
CA ARG A 80 11.05 -2.84 0.60
C ARG A 80 11.94 -1.81 -0.08
N GLU A 81 12.10 -1.89 -1.41
CA GLU A 81 12.90 -0.91 -2.15
C GLU A 81 12.20 0.45 -2.27
N LEU A 82 10.87 0.48 -2.42
CA LEU A 82 10.12 1.74 -2.40
C LEU A 82 10.24 2.43 -1.03
N ASN A 83 10.08 1.67 0.06
CA ASN A 83 10.12 2.20 1.42
C ASN A 83 11.46 2.83 1.80
N LYS A 84 12.57 2.43 1.15
CA LYS A 84 13.89 3.07 1.33
C LYS A 84 13.96 4.46 0.71
N LEU A 85 13.12 4.73 -0.30
CA LEU A 85 13.14 5.98 -1.07
C LEU A 85 12.11 6.98 -0.56
N THR A 86 11.16 6.55 0.25
CA THR A 86 10.11 7.43 0.78
C THR A 86 10.53 8.07 2.09
N PHE A 87 10.31 9.38 2.23
CA PHE A 87 10.12 9.96 3.56
C PHE A 87 8.72 9.57 4.03
N LEU A 88 8.58 9.05 5.25
CA LEU A 88 7.29 8.63 5.83
C LEU A 88 6.35 9.83 6.15
N GLY A 89 6.40 10.91 5.36
CA GLY A 89 5.73 12.18 5.61
C GLY A 89 6.36 12.97 6.75
N HIS A 90 7.67 12.78 6.99
CA HIS A 90 8.42 13.52 7.99
C HIS A 90 9.15 14.73 7.36
N VAL A 91 8.99 15.89 7.98
CA VAL A 91 9.79 17.09 7.80
C VAL A 91 10.97 17.05 8.76
N ILE A 92 12.18 17.25 8.25
CA ILE A 92 13.41 17.34 9.06
C ILE A 92 13.82 18.83 9.11
N ASN A 93 13.89 19.41 10.30
CA ASN A 93 14.38 20.77 10.52
C ASN A 93 15.32 20.85 11.75
N SER A 94 15.80 22.05 12.09
CA SER A 94 16.68 22.26 13.26
C SER A 94 16.02 21.94 14.61
N GLN A 95 14.71 21.71 14.64
CA GLN A 95 13.92 21.35 15.82
C GLN A 95 13.61 19.84 15.88
N GLY A 96 14.09 19.03 14.93
CA GLY A 96 13.94 17.58 14.91
C GLY A 96 13.15 17.02 13.72
N ILE A 97 12.68 15.78 13.87
CA ILE A 97 11.89 15.05 12.87
C ILE A 97 10.41 15.19 13.25
N HIS A 98 9.61 15.81 12.38
CA HIS A 98 8.18 16.09 12.62
C HIS A 98 7.33 15.51 11.50
N VAL A 99 6.13 14.98 11.77
CA VAL A 99 5.16 14.70 10.69
C VAL A 99 4.42 15.99 10.36
N TYR A 100 4.05 16.22 9.09
CA TYR A 100 3.23 17.39 8.72
C TYR A 100 2.01 17.55 9.65
N PRO A 101 1.84 18.70 10.34
CA PRO A 101 0.74 18.90 11.29
C PRO A 101 -0.65 18.64 10.70
N ALA A 102 -0.90 19.08 9.47
CA ALA A 102 -2.14 18.81 8.75
C ALA A 102 -2.39 17.31 8.51
N LYS A 103 -1.32 16.53 8.29
CA LYS A 103 -1.41 15.06 8.17
C LYS A 103 -1.80 14.44 9.51
N ILE A 104 -1.19 14.88 10.61
CA ILE A 104 -1.52 14.42 11.97
C ILE A 104 -2.99 14.72 12.28
N GLU A 105 -3.44 15.96 12.06
CA GLU A 105 -4.82 16.38 12.32
C GLU A 105 -5.81 15.57 11.48
N SER A 106 -5.53 15.37 10.19
CA SER A 106 -6.41 14.59 9.31
C SER A 106 -6.59 13.13 9.74
N VAL A 107 -5.62 12.53 10.44
CA VAL A 107 -5.67 11.13 10.90
C VAL A 107 -6.31 11.02 12.29
N LYS A 108 -6.23 12.06 13.13
CA LYS A 108 -6.82 12.07 14.47
C LYS A 108 -8.33 11.87 14.47
N ASP A 109 -9.01 12.37 13.43
CA ASP A 109 -10.46 12.29 13.30
C ASP A 109 -10.94 10.98 12.66
N TRP A 110 -10.04 10.03 12.37
CA TRP A 110 -10.43 8.75 11.81
C TRP A 110 -11.10 7.90 12.88
N ALA A 111 -12.29 7.38 12.57
CA ALA A 111 -12.92 6.35 13.38
C ALA A 111 -11.93 5.18 13.55
N SER A 112 -11.63 4.82 14.80
CA SER A 112 -10.75 3.69 15.07
C SER A 112 -11.30 2.43 14.43
N HIS A 113 -10.46 1.74 13.66
CA HIS A 113 -10.81 0.43 13.14
C HIS A 113 -11.00 -0.53 14.32
N LYS A 114 -12.07 -1.34 14.28
CA LYS A 114 -12.26 -2.42 15.24
C LYS A 114 -11.14 -3.44 15.06
N SER A 115 -10.43 -3.74 16.14
CA SER A 115 -9.43 -4.80 16.17
C SER A 115 -10.10 -6.16 15.96
N PRO A 116 -9.38 -7.19 15.47
CA PRO A 116 -9.94 -8.53 15.30
C PRO A 116 -10.56 -9.12 16.59
N THR A 117 -10.13 -8.68 17.76
CA THR A 117 -10.66 -9.08 19.08
C THR A 117 -12.02 -8.45 19.40
N GLU A 118 -12.32 -7.29 18.81
CA GLU A 118 -13.57 -6.54 19.00
C GLU A 118 -14.67 -6.94 17.98
N ILE A 119 -14.38 -7.93 17.13
CA ILE A 119 -15.29 -8.48 16.10
C ILE A 119 -15.83 -9.87 16.55
N HIS A 120 -15.82 -10.18 17.85
CA HIS A 120 -16.46 -11.38 18.42
C HIS A 120 -17.64 -11.04 19.30
#